data_AF-A0A7S1U7A9-F1
#
_entry.id   AF-A0A7S1U7A9-F1
#
_cell.length_a   1.000
_cell.length_b   1.000
_cell.length_c   1.000
_cell.angle_alpha   90.00
_cell.angle_beta   90.00
_cell.angle_gamma   90.00
#
_symmetry.space_group_name_H-M   'P 1'
#
loop_
_entity.id
_entity.type
_entity.pdbx_description
1 polymer ?
#
loop_
_entity_poly.entity_id
_entity_poly.type
_entity_poly.pdbx_seq_one_letter_code
_entity_poly.pdbx_strand_id
1 'polypeptide(L)'
;MSTFLKADAGNAYVFGLHPHGVDSGFRVLMEGEFYETFPAMVKHRGWRTLAASVLFQIPIVRELTLWTGCVDASRKTAQRVLKRGRSVVVIPGGEAEQLITKYGVDQVLLKDRFGFVNLALEYGTKLVPAYVFGCVDAYYTSDAFFGIRKFIQKNFRVCINIFWGRVGLCCNDAKLTIVFGEPIDVPKMERPGKGASAEAKEEFKE
;
A
#
# COMPACT_ATOMS: atom_id res chain seq x y z
N MET A 1 0.15 -6.85 -23.81
CA MET A 1 1.35 -7.72 -23.82
C MET A 1 2.02 -7.58 -22.48
N SER A 2 1.71 -8.44 -21.51
CA SER A 2 2.38 -8.44 -20.20
C SER A 2 3.77 -9.03 -20.36
N THR A 3 4.78 -8.19 -20.28
CA THR A 3 6.15 -8.65 -20.09
C THR A 3 6.19 -9.22 -18.68
N PHE A 4 6.07 -10.54 -18.55
CA PHE A 4 6.20 -11.24 -17.29
C PHE A 4 7.58 -10.92 -16.72
N LEU A 5 7.62 -9.98 -15.76
CA LEU A 5 8.79 -9.71 -14.95
C LEU A 5 9.16 -11.04 -14.30
N LYS A 6 10.27 -11.64 -14.71
CA LYS A 6 10.77 -12.90 -14.14
C LYS A 6 11.04 -12.64 -12.66
N ALA A 7 10.06 -12.92 -11.83
CA ALA A 7 10.18 -12.86 -10.39
C ALA A 7 11.30 -13.80 -9.98
N ASP A 8 12.39 -13.23 -9.46
CA ASP A 8 13.51 -13.97 -8.92
C ASP A 8 13.03 -14.74 -7.68
N ALA A 9 12.93 -16.07 -7.81
CA ALA A 9 12.33 -16.96 -6.83
C ALA A 9 13.00 -16.91 -5.43
N GLY A 10 14.18 -16.29 -5.33
CA GLY A 10 14.92 -16.14 -4.08
C GLY A 10 14.58 -14.89 -3.26
N ASN A 11 13.95 -13.86 -3.83
CA ASN A 11 13.94 -12.54 -3.21
C ASN A 11 12.57 -12.12 -2.64
N ALA A 12 12.59 -11.50 -1.46
CA ALA A 12 11.44 -10.81 -0.90
C ALA A 12 11.33 -9.42 -1.53
N TYR A 13 10.09 -8.91 -1.63
CA TYR A 13 9.80 -7.62 -2.27
C TYR A 13 9.20 -6.64 -1.29
N VAL A 14 9.47 -5.34 -1.50
CA VAL A 14 8.74 -4.25 -0.87
C VAL A 14 7.93 -3.55 -1.96
N PHE A 15 6.60 -3.65 -1.89
CA PHE A 15 5.71 -2.99 -2.82
C PHE A 15 5.30 -1.61 -2.29
N GLY A 16 5.46 -0.57 -3.11
CA GLY A 16 4.87 0.75 -2.89
C GLY A 16 3.63 0.90 -3.74
N LEU A 17 2.46 0.62 -3.16
CA LEU A 17 1.18 0.55 -3.86
C LEU A 17 0.37 1.83 -3.65
N HIS A 18 -0.14 2.41 -4.73
CA HIS A 18 -0.97 3.61 -4.72
C HIS A 18 -2.13 3.51 -5.72
N PRO A 19 -3.15 4.38 -5.64
CA PRO A 19 -3.55 5.13 -4.45
C PRO A 19 -4.22 4.21 -3.41
N HIS A 20 -4.36 4.69 -2.18
CA HIS A 20 -5.09 4.01 -1.11
C HIS A 20 -6.57 3.80 -1.46
N GLY A 21 -7.18 4.77 -2.15
CA GLY A 21 -8.63 4.85 -2.31
C GLY A 21 -9.35 5.00 -0.96
N VAL A 22 -10.67 4.80 -0.96
CA VAL A 22 -11.49 5.01 0.25
C VAL A 22 -11.24 3.96 1.33
N ASP A 23 -11.04 2.69 0.96
CA ASP A 23 -10.93 1.55 1.89
C ASP A 23 -9.80 0.54 1.55
N SER A 24 -9.08 0.76 0.44
CA SER A 24 -8.13 -0.20 -0.15
C SER A 24 -8.72 -1.60 -0.34
N GLY A 25 -10.00 -1.70 -0.68
CA GLY A 25 -10.71 -2.97 -0.92
C GLY A 25 -10.09 -3.80 -2.05
N PHE A 26 -9.42 -3.16 -3.01
CA PHE A 26 -8.68 -3.83 -4.09
C PHE A 26 -7.64 -4.84 -3.58
N ARG A 27 -7.20 -4.76 -2.32
CA ARG A 27 -6.24 -5.72 -1.75
C ARG A 27 -6.75 -7.16 -1.81
N VAL A 28 -8.07 -7.37 -1.77
CA VAL A 28 -8.69 -8.70 -1.85
C VAL A 28 -8.49 -9.29 -3.25
N LEU A 29 -8.54 -8.44 -4.28
CA LEU A 29 -8.30 -8.84 -5.67
C LEU A 29 -6.80 -9.02 -5.98
N MET A 30 -5.94 -8.32 -5.25
CA MET A 30 -4.49 -8.34 -5.43
C MET A 30 -3.87 -9.75 -5.26
N GLU A 31 -4.52 -10.66 -4.54
CA GLU A 31 -4.08 -12.05 -4.44
C GLU A 31 -3.97 -12.71 -5.82
N GLY A 32 -5.01 -12.61 -6.66
CA GLY A 32 -4.99 -13.16 -8.02
C GLY A 32 -3.87 -12.55 -8.88
N GLU A 33 -3.76 -11.23 -8.84
CA GLU A 33 -2.73 -10.48 -9.58
C GLU A 33 -1.30 -10.87 -9.17
N PHE A 34 -1.08 -11.16 -7.88
CA PHE A 34 0.20 -11.68 -7.41
C PHE A 34 0.48 -13.11 -7.84
N TYR A 35 -0.53 -13.98 -7.89
CA TYR A 35 -0.37 -15.33 -8.42
C TYR A 35 0.04 -15.32 -9.90
N GLU A 36 -0.48 -14.37 -10.68
CA GLU A 36 -0.15 -14.23 -12.09
C GLU A 36 1.21 -13.55 -12.32
N THR A 37 1.47 -12.44 -11.62
CA THR A 37 2.66 -11.60 -11.87
C THR A 37 3.89 -12.04 -11.08
N PHE A 38 3.71 -12.56 -9.86
CA PHE A 38 4.80 -12.97 -8.96
C PHE A 38 4.61 -14.40 -8.41
N PRO A 39 4.43 -15.42 -9.27
CA PRO A 39 4.09 -16.77 -8.84
C PRO A 39 5.12 -17.39 -7.89
N ALA A 40 6.41 -17.09 -8.08
CA ALA A 40 7.48 -17.61 -7.23
C ALA A 40 7.45 -17.00 -5.82
N MET A 41 7.19 -15.69 -5.71
CA MET A 41 7.00 -15.03 -4.42
C MET A 41 5.85 -15.68 -3.66
N VAL A 42 4.70 -15.86 -4.32
CA VAL A 42 3.50 -16.41 -3.70
C VAL A 42 3.71 -17.85 -3.22
N LYS A 43 4.29 -18.71 -4.06
CA LYS A 43 4.50 -20.14 -3.75
C LYS A 43 5.52 -20.39 -2.64
N HIS A 44 6.58 -19.57 -2.57
CA HIS A 44 7.71 -19.88 -1.69
C HIS A 44 7.79 -19.03 -0.43
N ARG A 45 7.27 -17.80 -0.45
CA ARG A 45 7.50 -16.81 0.62
C ARG A 45 6.22 -16.15 1.13
N GLY A 46 5.27 -15.90 0.23
CA GLY A 46 4.05 -15.14 0.51
C GLY A 46 4.33 -13.67 0.83
N TRP A 47 3.26 -12.91 1.09
CA TRP A 47 3.34 -11.49 1.39
C TRP A 47 2.44 -11.12 2.59
N ARG A 48 2.62 -9.91 3.11
CA ARG A 48 1.69 -9.27 4.06
C ARG A 48 1.45 -7.83 3.68
N THR A 49 0.23 -7.36 3.85
CA THR A 49 -0.14 -5.96 3.62
C THR A 49 -0.15 -5.20 4.93
N LEU A 50 0.48 -4.01 4.96
CA LEU A 50 0.48 -3.16 6.14
C LEU A 50 -0.85 -2.41 6.27
N ALA A 51 -1.49 -2.53 7.42
CA ALA A 51 -2.79 -1.94 7.71
C ALA A 51 -2.77 -1.14 9.03
N ALA A 52 -3.67 -0.16 9.15
CA ALA A 52 -3.73 0.74 10.30
C ALA A 52 -3.94 -0.04 11.62
N SER A 53 -3.21 0.36 12.67
CA SER A 53 -3.21 -0.32 13.98
C SER A 53 -4.60 -0.42 14.60
N VAL A 54 -5.45 0.59 14.39
CA VAL A 54 -6.83 0.65 14.92
C VAL A 54 -7.68 -0.54 14.45
N LEU A 55 -7.43 -1.08 13.25
CA LEU A 55 -8.16 -2.23 12.73
C LEU A 55 -7.95 -3.49 13.58
N PHE A 56 -6.81 -3.60 14.26
CA PHE A 56 -6.48 -4.74 15.11
C PHE A 56 -6.99 -4.58 16.55
N GLN A 57 -7.65 -3.47 16.88
CA GLN A 57 -8.24 -3.21 18.20
C GLN A 57 -9.73 -3.54 18.25
N ILE A 58 -10.39 -3.68 17.10
CA ILE A 58 -11.82 -3.97 16.99
C ILE A 58 -11.99 -5.46 16.67
N PRO A 59 -12.57 -6.31 17.54
CA PRO A 59 -12.49 -7.77 17.42
C PRO A 59 -12.90 -8.36 16.06
N ILE A 60 -14.09 -8.00 15.54
CA ILE A 60 -14.57 -8.55 14.26
C ILE A 60 -13.74 -8.02 13.07
N VAL A 61 -13.43 -6.73 13.07
CA VAL A 61 -12.62 -6.09 12.03
C VAL A 61 -11.21 -6.66 12.02
N ARG A 62 -10.65 -6.96 13.19
CA ARG A 62 -9.35 -7.58 13.37
C ARG A 62 -9.30 -8.95 12.69
N GLU A 63 -10.27 -9.82 12.94
CA GLU A 63 -10.28 -11.15 12.34
C GLU A 63 -10.40 -11.07 10.81
N LEU A 64 -11.27 -10.22 10.28
CA LEU A 64 -11.37 -9.99 8.83
C LEU A 64 -10.06 -9.43 8.23
N THR A 65 -9.44 -8.49 8.93
CA THR A 65 -8.17 -7.88 8.51
C THR A 65 -7.06 -8.94 8.46
N LEU A 66 -6.92 -9.74 9.52
CA LEU A 66 -5.94 -10.83 9.58
C LEU A 66 -6.21 -11.92 8.53
N TRP A 67 -7.48 -12.25 8.28
CA TRP A 67 -7.88 -13.24 7.29
C TRP A 67 -7.45 -12.85 5.88
N THR A 68 -7.53 -11.55 5.54
CA THR A 68 -7.03 -11.01 4.25
C THR A 68 -5.50 -10.84 4.19
N GLY A 69 -4.75 -11.39 5.15
CA GLY A 69 -3.28 -11.34 5.15
C GLY A 69 -2.68 -9.99 5.56
N CYS A 70 -3.48 -9.09 6.14
CA CYS A 70 -2.96 -7.83 6.67
C CYS A 70 -2.27 -7.99 8.02
N VAL A 71 -1.31 -7.11 8.29
CA VAL A 71 -0.62 -6.98 9.58
C VAL A 71 -0.49 -5.50 9.94
N ASP A 72 -0.24 -5.23 11.22
CA ASP A 72 -0.03 -3.88 11.72
C ASP A 72 1.07 -3.12 10.94
N ALA A 73 0.80 -1.87 10.60
CA ALA A 73 1.69 -1.02 9.79
C ALA A 73 2.92 -0.48 10.53
N SER A 74 3.18 -0.87 11.79
CA SER A 74 4.39 -0.42 12.47
C SER A 74 5.65 -0.95 11.79
N ARG A 75 6.71 -0.13 11.84
CA ARG A 75 8.03 -0.48 11.30
C ARG A 75 8.54 -1.82 11.86
N LYS A 76 8.32 -2.08 13.16
CA LYS A 76 8.71 -3.34 13.82
C LYS A 76 7.99 -4.55 13.21
N THR A 77 6.75 -4.41 12.78
CA THR A 77 6.01 -5.49 12.12
C THR A 77 6.51 -5.70 10.70
N ALA A 78 6.68 -4.63 9.91
CA ALA A 78 7.26 -4.72 8.56
C ALA A 78 8.65 -5.38 8.57
N GLN A 79 9.52 -4.96 9.49
CA GLN A 79 10.83 -5.56 9.72
C GLN A 79 10.76 -7.05 10.04
N ARG A 80 9.77 -7.48 10.86
CA ARG A 80 9.57 -8.91 11.18
C ARG A 80 9.09 -9.71 9.96
N VAL A 81 8.25 -9.13 9.11
CA VAL A 81 7.79 -9.75 7.86
C VAL A 81 8.99 -9.99 6.93
N LEU A 82 9.81 -8.97 6.70
CA LEU A 82 11.00 -9.05 5.85
C LEU A 82 12.07 -9.98 6.41
N LYS A 83 12.33 -9.97 7.73
CA LYS A 83 13.24 -10.92 8.40
C LYS A 83 12.84 -12.38 8.22
N ARG A 84 11.55 -12.66 8.05
CA ARG A 84 11.01 -13.99 7.77
C ARG A 84 11.03 -14.34 6.28
N GLY A 85 11.67 -13.50 5.46
CA GLY A 85 11.77 -13.66 4.02
C GLY A 85 10.49 -13.35 3.26
N ARG A 86 9.43 -12.84 3.91
CA ARG A 86 8.16 -12.55 3.22
C ARG A 86 8.18 -11.16 2.60
N SER A 87 7.45 -10.99 1.51
CA SER A 87 7.24 -9.67 0.91
C SER A 87 6.28 -8.82 1.73
N VAL A 88 6.38 -7.50 1.57
CA VAL A 88 5.51 -6.54 2.25
C VAL A 88 4.88 -5.57 1.25
N VAL A 89 3.58 -5.33 1.39
CA VAL A 89 2.86 -4.32 0.63
C VAL A 89 2.61 -3.12 1.53
N VAL A 90 3.06 -1.96 1.09
CA VAL A 90 2.89 -0.68 1.78
C VAL A 90 2.08 0.23 0.88
N ILE A 91 1.12 0.95 1.47
CA ILE A 91 0.45 2.07 0.82
C ILE A 91 1.03 3.34 1.44
N PRO A 92 2.04 3.98 0.81
CA PRO A 92 2.87 5.01 1.46
C PRO A 92 2.07 6.22 1.96
N GLY A 93 1.00 6.58 1.25
CA GLY A 93 0.11 7.67 1.62
C GLY A 93 -0.76 7.37 2.86
N GLY A 94 -1.06 6.08 3.10
CA GLY A 94 -1.83 5.60 4.24
C GLY A 94 -3.13 6.36 4.49
N GLU A 95 -3.48 6.55 5.76
CA GLU A 95 -4.67 7.28 6.20
C GLU A 95 -4.76 8.72 5.65
N ALA A 96 -3.62 9.38 5.39
CA ALA A 96 -3.63 10.74 4.87
C ALA A 96 -4.07 10.78 3.41
N GLU A 97 -3.64 9.80 2.61
CA GLU A 97 -4.07 9.64 1.21
C GLU A 97 -5.53 9.16 1.15
N GLN A 98 -5.89 8.23 2.04
CA GLN A 98 -7.26 7.79 2.23
C GLN A 98 -8.21 8.96 2.53
N LEU A 99 -7.82 9.88 3.41
CA LEU A 99 -8.66 11.00 3.83
C LEU A 99 -8.91 12.01 2.71
N ILE A 100 -7.91 12.26 1.87
CA ILE A 100 -8.03 13.23 0.79
C ILE A 100 -8.69 12.66 -0.46
N THR A 101 -8.84 11.33 -0.55
CA THR A 101 -9.39 10.63 -1.73
C THR A 101 -10.71 11.27 -2.18
N LYS A 102 -10.81 11.52 -3.49
CA LYS A 102 -11.98 12.10 -4.13
C LYS A 102 -12.43 11.23 -5.29
N TYR A 103 -13.73 11.03 -5.41
CA TYR A 103 -14.33 10.30 -6.52
C TYR A 103 -13.90 10.89 -7.87
N GLY A 104 -13.42 10.04 -8.78
CA GLY A 104 -12.97 10.43 -10.12
C GLY A 104 -11.66 11.22 -10.16
N VAL A 105 -10.92 11.32 -9.04
CA VAL A 105 -9.67 12.10 -8.98
C VAL A 105 -8.52 11.21 -8.51
N ASP A 106 -7.66 10.84 -9.46
CA ASP A 106 -6.38 10.20 -9.17
C ASP A 106 -5.41 11.19 -8.52
N GLN A 107 -5.06 10.91 -7.27
CA GLN A 107 -4.06 11.68 -6.53
C GLN A 107 -3.35 10.77 -5.52
N VAL A 108 -2.05 11.00 -5.36
CA VAL A 108 -1.19 10.22 -4.45
C VAL A 108 -0.39 11.14 -3.55
N LEU A 109 -0.22 10.73 -2.29
CA LEU A 109 0.66 11.38 -1.33
C LEU A 109 1.97 10.62 -1.24
N LEU A 110 2.88 10.90 -2.18
CA LEU A 110 4.21 10.30 -2.19
C LEU A 110 5.32 11.26 -1.76
N LYS A 111 5.13 12.58 -1.98
CA LYS A 111 6.09 13.62 -1.59
C LYS A 111 6.37 13.49 -0.08
N ASP A 112 7.59 13.06 0.26
CA ASP A 112 8.09 12.79 1.62
C ASP A 112 7.65 11.46 2.29
N ARG A 113 7.13 10.49 1.53
CA ARG A 113 6.73 9.15 2.03
C ARG A 113 7.70 8.03 1.65
N PHE A 114 8.98 8.18 1.99
CA PHE A 114 10.05 7.22 1.63
C PHE A 114 10.24 6.06 2.62
N GLY A 115 9.31 5.84 3.54
CA GLY A 115 9.46 4.81 4.58
C GLY A 115 9.60 3.39 4.01
N PHE A 116 8.87 3.08 2.94
CA PHE A 116 8.94 1.78 2.25
C PHE A 116 10.25 1.63 1.47
N VAL A 117 10.77 2.69 0.84
CA VAL A 117 12.10 2.70 0.21
C VAL A 117 13.19 2.42 1.26
N ASN A 118 13.11 3.07 2.43
CA ASN A 118 14.04 2.81 3.53
C ASN A 118 13.97 1.37 4.03
N LEU A 119 12.79 0.75 4.05
CA LEU A 119 12.66 -0.67 4.37
C LEU A 119 13.35 -1.55 3.32
N ALA A 120 13.19 -1.23 2.04
CA ALA A 120 13.84 -1.96 0.95
C ALA A 120 15.37 -1.90 1.07
N LEU A 121 15.91 -0.70 1.32
CA LEU A 121 17.34 -0.45 1.52
C LEU A 121 17.88 -1.14 2.78
N GLU A 122 17.15 -1.12 3.89
CA GLU A 122 17.60 -1.75 5.15
C GLU A 122 17.79 -3.27 4.98
N TYR A 123 16.98 -3.90 4.12
CA TYR A 123 16.96 -5.33 3.92
C TYR A 123 17.64 -5.80 2.63
N GLY A 124 18.02 -4.88 1.73
CA GLY A 124 18.53 -5.22 0.41
C GLY A 124 17.49 -5.98 -0.43
N THR A 125 16.22 -5.64 -0.27
CA THR A 125 15.09 -6.30 -0.95
C THR A 125 14.60 -5.44 -2.10
N LYS A 126 14.22 -6.05 -3.22
CA LYS A 126 13.78 -5.32 -4.41
C LYS A 126 12.54 -4.46 -4.12
N LEU A 127 12.56 -3.23 -4.60
CA LEU A 127 11.46 -2.27 -4.50
C LEU A 127 10.57 -2.39 -5.75
N VAL A 128 9.27 -2.57 -5.57
CA VAL A 128 8.33 -2.68 -6.69
C VAL A 128 7.33 -1.53 -6.61
N PRO A 129 7.37 -0.54 -7.53
CA PRO A 129 6.31 0.46 -7.62
C PRO A 129 5.05 -0.20 -8.17
N ALA A 130 3.89 0.10 -7.59
CA ALA A 130 2.63 -0.46 -8.04
C ALA A 130 1.52 0.60 -7.99
N TYR A 131 0.60 0.52 -8.96
CA TYR A 131 -0.51 1.46 -9.09
C TYR A 131 -1.84 0.73 -9.31
N VAL A 132 -2.94 1.26 -8.76
CA VAL A 132 -4.31 0.74 -8.92
C VAL A 132 -5.17 1.79 -9.59
N PHE A 133 -5.36 1.64 -10.91
CA PHE A 133 -6.27 2.48 -11.68
C PHE A 133 -7.73 2.15 -11.35
N GLY A 134 -8.57 3.18 -11.32
CA GLY A 134 -10.01 3.07 -11.10
C GLY A 134 -10.43 2.87 -9.63
N CYS A 135 -9.49 2.75 -8.69
CA CYS A 135 -9.85 2.56 -7.27
C CYS A 135 -10.54 3.78 -6.65
N VAL A 136 -10.31 4.98 -7.19
CA VAL A 136 -10.99 6.21 -6.78
C VAL A 136 -12.43 6.29 -7.29
N ASP A 137 -12.79 5.48 -8.29
CA ASP A 137 -14.15 5.42 -8.85
C ASP A 137 -15.06 4.44 -8.09
N ALA A 138 -14.48 3.62 -7.20
CA ALA A 138 -15.21 2.60 -6.47
C ALA A 138 -16.28 3.18 -5.52
N TYR A 139 -16.11 4.41 -5.05
CA TYR A 139 -17.06 5.06 -4.14
C TYR A 139 -17.13 6.57 -4.39
N TYR A 140 -18.35 7.11 -4.35
CA TYR A 140 -18.56 8.54 -4.22
C TYR A 140 -18.08 9.03 -2.86
N THR A 141 -17.50 10.22 -2.82
CA THR A 141 -16.90 10.81 -1.61
C THR A 141 -17.47 12.19 -1.34
N SER A 142 -17.56 12.58 -0.06
CA SER A 142 -17.96 13.93 0.34
C SER A 142 -16.86 14.66 1.11
N ASP A 143 -16.68 15.95 0.79
CA ASP A 143 -15.80 16.88 1.50
C ASP A 143 -16.43 17.45 2.79
N ALA A 144 -17.64 17.02 3.16
CA ALA A 144 -18.32 17.48 4.37
C ALA A 144 -17.42 17.33 5.61
N PHE A 145 -17.36 18.38 6.45
CA PHE A 145 -16.56 18.43 7.68
C PHE A 145 -15.07 18.09 7.52
N PHE A 146 -14.48 18.32 6.32
CA PHE A 146 -13.09 17.93 6.05
C PHE A 146 -12.09 18.45 7.09
N GLY A 147 -12.23 19.70 7.55
CA GLY A 147 -11.35 20.25 8.60
C GLY A 147 -11.39 19.46 9.90
N ILE A 148 -12.58 19.04 10.35
CA ILE A 148 -12.77 18.22 11.56
C ILE A 148 -12.20 16.83 11.34
N ARG A 149 -12.51 16.18 10.21
CA ARG A 149 -12.00 14.84 9.88
C ARG A 149 -10.48 14.83 9.79
N LYS A 150 -9.88 15.86 9.19
CA LYS A 150 -8.42 16.07 9.13
C LYS A 150 -7.81 16.31 10.50
N PHE A 151 -8.49 17.07 11.38
CA PHE A 151 -8.06 17.22 12.76
C PHE A 151 -8.07 15.88 13.50
N ILE A 152 -9.14 15.08 13.34
CA ILE A 152 -9.24 13.76 13.98
C ILE A 152 -8.13 12.83 13.47
N GLN A 153 -7.93 12.74 12.16
CA GLN A 153 -6.89 11.92 11.54
C GLN A 153 -5.48 12.29 12.04
N LYS A 154 -5.18 13.60 12.12
CA LYS A 154 -3.86 14.08 12.54
C LYS A 154 -3.56 13.78 14.02
N ASN A 155 -4.55 13.94 14.90
CA ASN A 155 -4.36 13.82 16.35
C ASN A 155 -4.58 12.41 16.88
N PHE A 156 -5.53 11.67 16.31
CA PHE A 156 -5.97 10.37 16.82
C PHE A 156 -5.64 9.19 15.90
N ARG A 157 -5.10 9.42 14.69
CA ARG A 157 -4.83 8.36 13.69
C ARG A 157 -6.09 7.55 13.35
N VAL A 158 -7.21 8.25 13.26
CA VAL A 158 -8.50 7.69 12.84
C VAL A 158 -8.92 8.41 11.57
N CYS A 159 -8.97 7.68 10.46
CA CYS A 159 -9.47 8.20 9.20
C CYS A 159 -10.99 7.98 9.14
N ILE A 160 -11.73 9.09 9.06
CA ILE A 160 -13.18 9.08 8.87
C ILE A 160 -13.43 9.61 7.46
N ASN A 161 -13.94 8.75 6.60
CA ASN A 161 -14.39 9.11 5.26
C ASN A 161 -15.90 9.05 5.18
N ILE A 162 -16.48 10.03 4.50
CA ILE A 162 -17.90 10.06 4.18
C ILE A 162 -18.00 9.64 2.72
N PHE A 163 -18.52 8.44 2.50
CA PHE A 163 -18.58 7.82 1.19
C PHE A 163 -19.80 6.91 1.06
N TRP A 164 -20.19 6.64 -0.18
CA TRP A 164 -21.22 5.69 -0.56
C TRP A 164 -20.90 5.15 -1.94
N GLY A 165 -21.42 3.99 -2.29
CA GLY A 165 -21.35 3.48 -3.65
C GLY A 165 -22.75 3.34 -4.25
N ARG A 166 -22.93 2.34 -5.12
CA ARG A 166 -24.15 2.19 -5.92
C ARG A 166 -25.39 1.95 -5.07
N VAL A 167 -25.25 1.14 -4.03
CA VAL A 167 -26.30 0.84 -3.05
C VAL A 167 -25.68 0.87 -1.65
N GLY A 168 -25.87 1.97 -0.93
CA GLY A 168 -25.29 2.17 0.40
C GLY A 168 -23.76 2.11 0.36
N LEU A 169 -23.17 1.13 1.05
CA LEU A 169 -21.72 0.91 1.11
C LEU A 169 -21.19 -0.12 0.10
N CYS A 170 -22.03 -0.63 -0.81
CA CYS A 170 -21.56 -1.49 -1.90
C CYS A 170 -20.86 -0.65 -2.97
N CYS A 171 -19.69 -1.09 -3.44
CA CYS A 171 -18.90 -0.37 -4.44
C CYS A 171 -19.67 -0.12 -5.74
N ASN A 172 -19.25 0.93 -6.45
CA ASN A 172 -19.67 1.23 -7.81
C ASN A 172 -19.11 0.20 -8.80
N ASP A 173 -19.66 0.19 -10.01
CA ASP A 173 -19.14 -0.58 -11.14
C ASP A 173 -17.89 0.11 -11.72
N ALA A 174 -16.81 0.04 -10.95
CA ALA A 174 -15.51 0.63 -11.28
C ALA A 174 -14.56 -0.46 -11.78
N LYS A 175 -13.95 -0.22 -12.95
CA LYS A 175 -12.93 -1.12 -13.49
C LYS A 175 -11.61 -0.90 -12.74
N LEU A 176 -11.23 -1.86 -11.91
CA LEU A 176 -9.95 -1.87 -11.22
C LEU A 176 -8.88 -2.50 -12.11
N THR A 177 -7.72 -1.86 -12.22
CA THR A 177 -6.55 -2.44 -12.91
C THR A 177 -5.32 -2.20 -12.05
N ILE A 178 -4.70 -3.29 -11.57
CA ILE A 178 -3.46 -3.24 -10.79
C ILE A 178 -2.29 -3.40 -11.76
N VAL A 179 -1.32 -2.49 -11.68
CA VAL A 179 -0.12 -2.51 -12.50
C VAL A 179 1.09 -2.53 -11.58
N PHE A 180 2.00 -3.45 -11.85
CA PHE A 180 3.29 -3.54 -11.19
C PHE A 180 4.38 -3.06 -12.14
N GLY A 181 5.21 -2.13 -11.67
CA GLY A 181 6.42 -1.75 -12.38
C GLY A 181 7.53 -2.79 -12.22
N GLU A 182 8.63 -2.55 -12.92
CA GLU A 182 9.82 -3.40 -12.84
C GLU A 182 10.42 -3.37 -11.42
N PRO A 183 10.84 -4.52 -10.85
CA PRO A 183 11.50 -4.55 -9.56
C PRO A 183 12.84 -3.83 -9.63
N ILE A 184 12.99 -2.80 -8.79
CA ILE A 184 14.19 -1.99 -8.68
C ILE A 184 15.12 -2.65 -7.66
N ASP A 185 16.33 -3.00 -8.09
CA ASP A 185 17.39 -3.46 -7.21
C ASP A 185 17.94 -2.29 -6.39
N VAL A 186 18.04 -2.48 -5.09
CA VAL A 186 18.50 -1.45 -4.16
C VAL A 186 19.62 -1.97 -3.27
N PRO A 187 20.67 -1.17 -2.98
CA PRO A 187 21.78 -1.61 -2.14
C PRO A 187 21.32 -1.80 -0.69
N LYS A 188 21.89 -2.81 -0.02
CA LYS A 188 21.65 -3.01 1.41
C LYS A 188 22.41 -1.98 2.24
N MET A 189 21.72 -1.23 3.08
CA MET A 189 22.30 -0.22 3.97
C MET A 189 21.90 -0.45 5.42
N GLU A 190 22.87 -0.55 6.35
CA GLU A 190 22.60 -0.82 7.77
C GLU A 190 21.83 0.32 8.47
N ARG A 191 21.99 1.55 7.98
CA ARG A 191 21.24 2.72 8.43
C ARG A 191 20.88 3.56 7.20
N PRO A 192 19.75 3.28 6.53
CA PRO A 192 19.22 4.21 5.56
C PRO A 192 18.89 5.48 6.34
N GLY A 193 19.77 6.49 6.26
CA GLY A 193 19.52 7.79 6.86
C GLY A 193 18.32 8.44 6.20
N LYS A 194 17.87 9.60 6.72
CA LYS A 194 16.97 10.46 5.94
C LYS A 194 17.54 10.80 4.54
N GLY A 195 18.83 10.56 4.29
CA GLY A 195 19.55 10.79 3.03
C GLY A 195 19.16 9.91 1.85
N ALA A 196 18.59 8.70 2.03
CA ALA A 196 18.04 7.94 0.90
C ALA A 196 16.87 8.67 0.21
N SER A 197 16.21 9.60 0.95
CA SER A 197 15.23 10.51 0.37
C SER A 197 15.84 11.71 -0.36
N ALA A 198 17.15 11.95 -0.30
CA ALA A 198 17.82 13.02 -1.04
C ALA A 198 18.29 12.52 -2.42
N GLU A 199 18.91 11.35 -2.48
CA GLU A 199 19.34 10.70 -3.74
C GLU A 199 18.12 10.28 -4.58
N ALA A 200 17.10 9.67 -3.97
CA ALA A 200 15.83 9.39 -4.66
C ALA A 200 15.03 10.66 -5.00
N LYS A 201 15.32 11.82 -4.38
CA LYS A 201 14.71 13.11 -4.79
C LYS A 201 15.41 13.72 -6.01
N GLU A 202 16.63 13.30 -6.35
CA GLU A 202 17.33 13.71 -7.56
C GLU A 202 17.00 12.78 -8.74
N GLU A 203 16.92 11.47 -8.50
CA GLU A 203 16.65 10.48 -9.55
C GLU A 203 15.20 10.50 -10.08
N PHE A 204 14.23 10.99 -9.29
CA PHE A 204 12.81 11.12 -9.66
C PHE A 204 12.38 12.57 -9.98
N LYS A 205 13.34 13.44 -10.33
CA LYS A 205 13.09 14.84 -10.73
C LYS A 205 13.03 15.06 -12.25
N GLU A 206 13.27 14.02 -13.05
CA GLU A 206 13.12 14.05 -14.52
C GLU A 206 11.76 13.51 -14.96
#